data_AF-A0A0C2DLB1-F1
#
_entry.id   AF-A0A0C2DLB1-F1
#
_cell.length_a   1.000
_cell.length_b   1.000
_cell.length_c   1.000
_cell.angle_alpha   90.00
_cell.angle_beta   90.00
_cell.angle_gamma   90.00
#
_symmetry.space_group_name_H-M   'P 1'
#
loop_
_entity.id
_entity.type
_entity.pdbx_description
1 polymer ?
#
loop_
_entity_poly.entity_id
_entity_poly.type
_entity_poly.pdbx_seq_one_letter_code
_entity_poly.pdbx_strand_id
1 'polypeptide(L)'
;MGESRLPSCDGQMLGATTGGLVDLVCDGRRAEVQYTTDWQLDANRRDLTINSLFLDLDGTVIDYFGGIKDVERRRVAFVGNAVQRIQEDYLRILRYFRFFGRISSSLEHENETIEAIKGNSEGLAERQLEQQSLCMKKSLDGDTNKEMDNVINNKKKTQRP
;
A
#
# COMPACT_ATOMS: atom_id res chain seq x y z
N MET A 1 33.91 3.55 10.03
CA MET A 1 34.34 2.39 9.23
C MET A 1 33.94 1.14 9.99
N GLY A 2 32.97 0.39 9.49
CA GLY A 2 32.45 -0.79 10.15
C GLY A 2 31.46 -1.49 9.23
N GLU A 3 31.97 -2.21 8.23
CA GLU A 3 31.17 -3.14 7.43
C GLU A 3 30.79 -4.33 8.32
N SER A 4 29.54 -4.41 8.77
CA SER A 4 29.01 -5.63 9.37
C SER A 4 28.59 -6.59 8.25
N ARG A 5 29.49 -7.52 7.90
CA ARG A 5 29.20 -8.69 7.07
C ARG A 5 28.16 -9.57 7.78
N LEU A 6 27.05 -9.88 7.12
CA LEU A 6 26.06 -10.85 7.58
C LEU A 6 26.65 -12.29 7.53
N PRO A 7 26.30 -13.19 8.47
CA PRO A 7 26.66 -14.59 8.35
C PRO A 7 25.80 -15.27 7.28
N SER A 8 26.43 -16.04 6.39
CA SER A 8 25.75 -16.86 5.40
C SER A 8 25.27 -18.17 6.04
N CYS A 9 23.96 -18.41 6.06
CA CYS A 9 23.39 -19.74 6.29
C CYS A 9 22.58 -20.15 5.07
N ASP A 10 23.02 -21.24 4.43
CA ASP A 10 22.28 -22.19 3.60
C ASP A 10 21.17 -21.66 2.69
N GLY A 11 21.57 -21.20 1.49
CA GLY A 11 20.92 -21.57 0.22
C GLY A 11 19.46 -21.17 -0.04
N GLN A 12 18.74 -20.52 0.87
CA GLN A 12 17.44 -19.90 0.63
C GLN A 12 17.56 -18.40 0.85
N MET A 13 17.32 -17.62 -0.21
CA MET A 13 16.99 -16.20 -0.06
C MET A 13 15.61 -16.08 0.59
N LEU A 14 15.57 -16.23 1.91
CA LEU A 14 14.52 -15.63 2.73
C LEU A 14 14.79 -14.13 2.73
N GLY A 15 13.94 -13.36 2.04
CA GLY A 15 13.99 -11.90 2.07
C GLY A 15 13.60 -11.38 3.45
N ALA A 16 14.51 -11.47 4.42
CA ALA A 16 14.38 -10.79 5.69
C ALA A 16 15.02 -9.40 5.56
N THR A 17 14.19 -8.38 5.33
CA THR A 17 14.64 -6.98 5.43
C THR A 17 14.86 -6.67 6.90
N THR A 18 16.10 -6.84 7.38
CA THR A 18 16.51 -6.49 8.73
C THR A 18 16.60 -4.97 8.84
N GLY A 19 15.58 -4.33 9.43
CA GLY A 19 15.52 -2.90 9.72
C GLY A 19 14.54 -2.14 8.83
N GLY A 20 13.71 -1.29 9.44
CA GLY A 20 12.73 -0.46 8.73
C GLY A 20 13.41 0.58 7.83
N LEU A 21 12.93 0.75 6.60
CA LEU A 21 13.59 1.54 5.55
C LEU A 21 13.09 2.99 5.57
N VAL A 22 13.87 3.94 6.08
CA VAL A 22 13.56 5.38 6.05
C VAL A 22 14.01 6.01 4.73
N ASP A 23 13.06 6.41 3.88
CA ASP A 23 13.35 7.22 2.68
C ASP A 23 13.57 8.69 3.08
N LEU A 24 14.76 9.23 2.85
CA LEU A 24 15.13 10.60 3.26
C LEU A 24 14.80 11.65 2.18
N VAL A 25 15.07 11.37 0.90
CA VAL A 25 14.74 12.25 -0.24
C VAL A 25 14.69 11.40 -1.52
N CYS A 26 13.71 11.63 -2.39
CA CYS A 26 13.65 11.04 -3.73
C CYS A 26 14.04 12.08 -4.81
N ASP A 27 15.32 12.08 -5.18
CA ASP A 27 15.81 12.63 -6.45
C ASP A 27 15.99 11.47 -7.44
N GLY A 28 15.08 11.35 -8.40
CA GLY A 28 15.22 10.43 -9.52
C GLY A 28 15.30 8.95 -9.11
N ARG A 29 16.32 8.23 -9.61
CA ARG A 29 16.50 6.77 -9.41
C ARG A 29 17.37 6.42 -8.18
N ARG A 30 17.66 7.39 -7.31
CA ARG A 30 18.40 7.17 -6.06
C ARG A 30 17.47 7.43 -4.88
N ALA A 31 17.15 6.38 -4.15
CA ALA A 31 16.55 6.47 -2.83
C ALA A 31 17.67 6.33 -1.80
N GLU A 32 17.83 7.33 -0.94
CA GLU A 32 18.64 7.18 0.27
C GLU A 32 17.80 6.49 1.34
N VAL A 33 18.26 5.32 1.76
CA VAL A 33 17.61 4.49 2.78
C VAL A 33 18.40 4.59 4.08
N GLN A 34 17.72 4.96 5.16
CA GLN A 34 18.25 4.87 6.51
C GLN A 34 17.52 3.77 7.29
N TYR A 35 18.26 2.87 7.91
CA TYR A 35 17.68 1.82 8.74
C TYR A 35 17.24 2.41 10.08
N THR A 36 15.99 2.18 10.46
CA THR A 36 15.47 2.50 11.79
C THR A 36 15.28 1.23 12.61
N THR A 37 15.50 1.36 13.92
CA THR A 37 15.10 0.36 14.93
C THR A 37 13.69 0.62 15.46
N ASP A 38 13.07 1.75 15.10
CA ASP A 38 11.70 2.08 15.42
C ASP A 38 10.73 1.45 14.40
N TRP A 39 10.20 0.29 14.80
CA TRP A 39 9.23 -0.47 14.02
C TRP A 39 7.90 0.25 13.84
N GLN A 40 7.49 1.11 14.78
CA GLN A 40 6.25 1.88 14.65
C GLN A 40 6.40 2.94 13.55
N LEU A 41 7.57 3.58 13.47
CA LEU A 41 7.88 4.52 12.40
C LEU A 41 7.90 3.82 11.03
N ASP A 42 8.44 2.60 10.95
CA ASP A 42 8.36 1.78 9.72
C ASP A 42 6.93 1.39 9.38
N ALA A 43 6.16 0.95 10.36
CA ALA A 43 4.75 0.62 10.18
C ALA A 43 3.98 1.82 9.57
N ASN A 44 4.28 3.04 10.03
CA ASN A 44 3.59 4.25 9.62
C ASN A 44 3.86 4.67 8.17
N ARG A 45 5.00 4.26 7.58
CA ARG A 45 5.35 4.60 6.19
C ARG A 45 4.58 3.75 5.17
N ARG A 46 4.00 2.64 5.63
CA ARG A 46 3.35 1.67 4.76
C ARG A 46 2.00 2.18 4.30
N ASP A 47 1.53 1.61 3.20
CA ASP A 47 0.32 2.04 2.54
C ASP A 47 -0.93 1.62 3.33
N LEU A 48 -1.07 0.33 3.61
CA LEU A 48 -2.28 -0.26 4.16
C LEU A 48 -2.04 -0.84 5.56
N THR A 49 -3.04 -0.76 6.44
CA THR A 49 -2.99 -1.27 7.82
C THR A 49 -2.61 -2.74 7.87
N ILE A 50 -3.22 -3.56 7.00
CA ILE A 50 -2.93 -4.98 6.81
C ILE A 50 -1.47 -5.26 6.38
N ASN A 51 -0.84 -4.33 5.69
CA ASN A 51 0.55 -4.45 5.22
C ASN A 51 1.55 -3.93 6.25
N SER A 52 1.06 -3.29 7.32
CA SER A 52 1.85 -2.72 8.41
C SER A 52 2.02 -3.65 9.62
N LEU A 53 1.60 -4.91 9.48
CA LEU A 53 1.80 -5.96 10.47
C LEU A 53 3.23 -6.49 10.41
N PHE A 54 3.82 -6.75 11.57
CA PHE A 54 5.10 -7.44 11.70
C PHE A 54 4.90 -8.78 12.39
N LEU A 55 5.74 -9.75 12.05
CA LEU A 55 5.78 -11.06 12.68
C LEU A 55 7.17 -11.23 13.28
N ASP A 56 7.23 -11.40 14.60
CA ASP A 56 8.47 -11.72 15.31
C ASP A 56 8.78 -13.23 15.19
N LEU A 57 10.02 -13.62 15.47
CA LEU A 57 10.52 -14.99 15.28
C LEU A 57 9.83 -16.01 16.18
N ASP A 58 9.28 -15.57 17.31
CA ASP A 58 8.47 -16.38 18.22
C ASP A 58 7.01 -16.56 17.75
N GLY A 59 6.63 -15.94 16.63
CA GLY A 59 5.28 -15.94 16.09
C GLY A 59 4.39 -14.81 16.63
N THR A 60 4.93 -13.90 17.44
CA THR A 60 4.18 -12.74 17.93
C THR A 60 3.88 -11.78 16.77
N VAL A 61 2.60 -11.46 16.57
CA VAL A 61 2.19 -10.44 15.60
C VAL A 61 2.16 -9.08 16.27
N ILE A 62 2.93 -8.14 15.73
CA ILE A 62 2.98 -6.76 16.20
C ILE A 62 2.11 -5.90 15.28
N ASP A 63 1.12 -5.23 15.87
CA ASP A 63 0.15 -4.40 15.17
C ASP A 63 0.07 -3.00 15.81
N TYR A 64 0.52 -1.99 15.06
CA TYR A 64 0.52 -0.58 15.51
C TYR A 64 -0.71 0.20 15.06
N PHE A 65 -1.44 -0.28 14.05
CA PHE A 65 -2.49 0.49 13.35
C PHE A 65 -3.82 -0.23 13.22
N GLY A 66 -3.99 -1.38 13.88
CA GLY A 66 -5.23 -2.16 13.85
C GLY A 66 -5.38 -3.06 12.63
N GLY A 67 -4.27 -3.41 11.96
CA GLY A 67 -4.26 -4.29 10.79
C GLY A 67 -4.85 -5.67 11.06
N ILE A 68 -4.72 -6.22 12.28
CA ILE A 68 -5.31 -7.53 12.63
C ILE A 68 -6.83 -7.45 12.55
N LYS A 69 -7.43 -6.42 13.14
CA LYS A 69 -8.89 -6.21 13.12
C LYS A 69 -9.39 -5.96 11.70
N ASP A 70 -8.61 -5.26 10.89
CA ASP A 70 -8.94 -5.04 9.48
C ASP A 70 -8.92 -6.34 8.68
N VAL A 71 -7.93 -7.22 8.90
CA VAL A 71 -7.90 -8.56 8.28
C VAL A 71 -9.11 -9.40 8.73
N GLU A 72 -9.43 -9.44 10.02
CA GLU A 72 -10.58 -10.17 10.56
C GLU A 72 -11.91 -9.69 9.96
N ARG A 73 -12.04 -8.37 9.78
CA ARG A 73 -13.21 -7.73 9.17
C ARG A 73 -13.18 -7.73 7.65
N ARG A 74 -12.13 -8.27 7.03
CA ARG A 74 -11.89 -8.23 5.57
C ARG A 74 -11.96 -6.82 5.00
N ARG A 75 -11.48 -5.85 5.79
CA ARG A 75 -11.47 -4.43 5.49
C ARG A 75 -10.07 -4.03 5.02
N VAL A 76 -10.03 -3.19 4.00
CA VAL A 76 -8.78 -2.59 3.51
C VAL A 76 -8.81 -1.11 3.84
N ALA A 77 -7.85 -0.64 4.64
CA ALA A 77 -7.73 0.75 5.06
C ALA A 77 -6.28 1.23 4.94
N PHE A 78 -6.12 2.54 4.73
CA PHE A 78 -4.80 3.19 4.69
C PHE A 78 -4.24 3.42 6.10
N VAL A 79 -2.91 3.41 6.22
CA VAL A 79 -2.26 3.84 7.47
C VAL A 79 -2.31 5.37 7.57
N GLY A 80 -3.04 5.87 8.56
CA GLY A 80 -3.22 7.32 8.77
C GLY A 80 -4.20 7.93 7.76
N ASN A 81 -3.85 9.09 7.20
CA ASN A 81 -4.75 9.82 6.29
C ASN A 81 -4.65 9.29 4.85
N ALA A 82 -5.74 8.73 4.32
CA ALA A 82 -5.80 8.15 2.97
C ALA A 82 -5.45 9.16 1.86
N VAL A 83 -5.90 10.41 1.95
CA VAL A 83 -5.61 11.45 0.95
C VAL A 83 -4.12 11.71 0.87
N GLN A 84 -3.47 11.94 2.02
CA GLN A 84 -2.03 12.18 2.09
C GLN A 84 -1.26 10.97 1.52
N ARG A 85 -1.64 9.75 1.92
CA ARG A 85 -0.99 8.54 1.42
C ARG A 85 -1.12 8.39 -0.10
N ILE A 86 -2.27 8.69 -0.68
CA ILE A 86 -2.47 8.63 -2.13
C ILE A 86 -1.66 9.71 -2.86
N GLN A 87 -1.55 10.91 -2.30
CA GLN A 87 -0.79 12.01 -2.90
C GLN A 87 0.73 11.77 -2.90
N GLU A 88 1.25 11.03 -1.89
CA GLU A 88 2.64 10.57 -1.86
C GLU A 88 2.96 9.62 -3.03
N ASP A 89 2.05 8.68 -3.34
CA ASP A 89 2.17 7.75 -4.47
C ASP A 89 0.78 7.30 -4.96
N TYR A 90 0.38 7.79 -6.14
CA TYR A 90 -0.91 7.48 -6.75
C TYR A 90 -1.08 5.99 -7.07
N LEU A 91 0.01 5.21 -7.22
CA LEU A 91 -0.09 3.75 -7.40
C LEU A 91 -0.72 3.05 -6.20
N ARG A 92 -0.75 3.69 -5.03
CA ARG A 92 -1.43 3.16 -3.85
C ARG A 92 -2.93 2.97 -4.06
N ILE A 93 -3.57 3.69 -4.98
CA ILE A 93 -4.95 3.43 -5.41
C ILE A 93 -5.06 2.03 -6.03
N LEU A 94 -4.16 1.68 -6.94
CA LEU A 94 -4.17 0.36 -7.58
C LEU A 94 -3.84 -0.75 -6.57
N ARG A 95 -2.90 -0.48 -5.65
CA ARG A 95 -2.57 -1.40 -4.56
C ARG A 95 -3.76 -1.64 -3.65
N TYR A 96 -4.53 -0.60 -3.32
CA TYR A 96 -5.78 -0.73 -2.58
C TYR A 96 -6.73 -1.73 -3.25
N PHE A 97 -7.07 -1.53 -4.53
CA PHE A 97 -7.97 -2.45 -5.24
C PHE A 97 -7.40 -3.87 -5.34
N ARG A 98 -6.07 -4.01 -5.50
CA ARG A 98 -5.38 -5.31 -5.52
C ARG A 98 -5.54 -6.08 -4.23
N PHE A 99 -5.43 -5.41 -3.09
CA PHE A 99 -5.65 -6.06 -1.80
C PHE A 99 -7.14 -6.24 -1.53
N PHE A 100 -7.99 -5.27 -1.88
CA PHE A 100 -9.43 -5.37 -1.75
C PHE A 100 -9.98 -6.64 -2.42
N GLY A 101 -9.62 -6.90 -3.68
CA GLY A 101 -10.05 -8.13 -4.37
C GLY A 101 -9.51 -9.43 -3.77
N ARG A 102 -8.42 -9.38 -2.99
CA ARG A 102 -7.82 -10.57 -2.35
C ARG A 102 -8.46 -10.96 -1.03
N ILE A 103 -8.90 -9.98 -0.23
CA ILE A 103 -9.34 -10.20 1.15
C ILE A 103 -10.80 -9.84 1.37
N SER A 104 -11.33 -8.85 0.65
CA SER A 104 -12.73 -8.47 0.82
C SER A 104 -13.64 -9.58 0.31
N SER A 105 -14.66 -9.92 1.08
CA SER A 105 -15.74 -10.81 0.64
C SER A 105 -16.97 -10.06 0.14
N SER A 106 -16.90 -8.72 0.08
CA SER A 106 -17.98 -7.84 -0.39
C SER A 106 -17.44 -6.77 -1.32
N LEU A 107 -18.32 -6.07 -2.03
CA LEU A 107 -17.99 -4.86 -2.79
C LEU A 107 -18.18 -3.59 -1.95
N GLU A 108 -18.41 -3.72 -0.65
CA GLU A 108 -18.57 -2.57 0.22
C GLU A 108 -17.20 -2.00 0.59
N HIS A 109 -17.06 -0.70 0.37
CA HIS A 109 -15.85 0.04 0.66
C HIS A 109 -16.10 1.04 1.79
N GLU A 110 -15.05 1.41 2.51
CA GLU A 110 -15.13 2.50 3.47
C GLU A 110 -15.29 3.85 2.75
N ASN A 111 -16.27 4.65 3.19
CA ASN A 111 -16.58 5.95 2.59
C ASN A 111 -15.36 6.87 2.53
N GLU A 112 -14.62 7.02 3.63
CA GLU A 112 -13.44 7.89 3.68
C GLU A 112 -12.37 7.49 2.66
N THR A 113 -12.13 6.18 2.52
CA THR A 113 -11.17 5.63 1.58
C THR A 113 -11.60 5.89 0.13
N ILE A 114 -12.88 5.68 -0.18
CA ILE A 114 -13.41 5.90 -1.54
C ILE A 114 -13.42 7.38 -1.91
N GLU A 115 -13.81 8.26 -0.99
CA GLU A 115 -13.78 9.70 -1.24
C GLU A 115 -12.34 10.19 -1.45
N ALA A 116 -11.36 9.66 -0.71
CA ALA A 116 -9.95 9.94 -0.95
C ALA A 116 -9.48 9.46 -2.34
N ILE A 117 -9.85 8.23 -2.74
CA ILE A 117 -9.51 7.67 -4.06
C ILE A 117 -10.14 8.49 -5.18
N LYS A 118 -11.44 8.82 -5.07
CA LYS A 118 -12.13 9.68 -6.04
C LYS A 118 -11.44 11.03 -6.11
N GLY A 119 -11.20 11.71 -4.99
CA GLY A 119 -10.56 13.03 -4.97
C GLY A 119 -9.22 13.08 -5.70
N ASN A 120 -8.46 11.97 -5.71
CA ASN A 120 -7.09 11.91 -6.22
C ASN A 120 -6.93 11.06 -7.49
N SER A 121 -8.02 10.60 -8.11
CA SER A 121 -7.96 9.68 -9.25
C SER A 121 -7.33 10.27 -10.53
N GLU A 122 -7.29 11.60 -10.66
CA GLU A 122 -6.68 12.29 -11.82
C GLU A 122 -5.15 12.17 -11.82
N GLY A 123 -4.53 12.10 -10.64
CA GLY A 123 -3.08 11.92 -10.53
C GLY A 123 -2.56 10.58 -11.08
N LEU A 124 -3.43 9.59 -11.26
CA LEU A 124 -3.09 8.32 -11.95
C LEU A 124 -2.83 8.50 -13.44
N ALA A 125 -3.43 9.52 -14.08
CA ALA A 125 -3.30 9.75 -15.52
C ALA A 125 -2.07 10.62 -15.88
N GLU A 126 -1.60 11.43 -14.94
CA GLU A 126 -0.69 12.55 -15.22
C GLU A 126 0.81 12.18 -15.23
N ARG A 127 1.22 11.06 -14.62
CA ARG A 127 2.65 10.71 -14.51
C ARG A 127 2.91 9.28 -14.96
N GLN A 128 3.88 9.10 -15.87
CA GLN A 128 4.78 7.95 -16.10
C GLN A 128 4.31 6.51 -15.73
N LEU A 129 3.01 6.22 -15.80
CA LEU A 129 2.42 5.02 -15.21
C LEU A 129 1.64 4.17 -16.21
N GLU A 130 1.62 4.51 -17.49
CA GLU A 130 0.78 3.78 -18.45
C GLU A 130 1.15 2.29 -18.51
N GLN A 131 2.43 1.91 -18.41
CA GLN A 131 2.85 0.50 -18.37
C GLN A 131 2.70 -0.16 -16.99
N GLN A 132 3.10 0.51 -15.90
CA GLN A 132 3.02 -0.07 -14.55
C GLN A 132 1.58 -0.19 -14.06
N SER A 133 0.75 0.82 -14.33
CA SER A 133 -0.68 0.78 -14.05
C SER A 133 -1.37 -0.31 -14.87
N LEU A 134 -1.06 -0.43 -16.17
CA LEU A 134 -1.63 -1.47 -17.02
C LEU A 134 -1.23 -2.89 -16.59
N CYS A 135 0.02 -3.10 -16.19
CA CYS A 135 0.46 -4.40 -15.67
C CYS A 135 -0.29 -4.79 -14.38
N MET A 136 -0.46 -3.83 -13.46
CA MET A 136 -1.20 -4.07 -12.22
C MET A 136 -2.70 -4.28 -12.47
N LYS A 137 -3.31 -3.51 -13.38
CA LYS A 137 -4.72 -3.73 -13.80
C LYS A 137 -4.93 -5.14 -14.36
N LYS A 138 -3.99 -5.66 -15.15
CA LYS A 138 -4.05 -7.05 -15.65
C LYS A 138 -3.97 -8.11 -14.55
N SER A 139 -3.43 -7.76 -13.37
CA SER A 139 -3.30 -8.67 -12.22
C SER A 139 -4.48 -8.62 -11.25
N LEU A 140 -5.50 -7.80 -11.53
CA LEU A 140 -6.73 -7.73 -10.77
C LEU A 140 -7.78 -8.69 -11.37
N ASP A 141 -8.56 -9.33 -10.52
CA ASP A 141 -9.69 -10.14 -10.97
C ASP A 141 -10.71 -9.27 -11.71
N GLY A 142 -11.44 -9.87 -12.67
CA GLY A 142 -12.33 -9.15 -13.58
C GLY A 142 -13.38 -8.29 -12.87
N ASP A 143 -13.90 -8.75 -11.73
CA ASP A 143 -14.90 -8.01 -10.94
C ASP A 143 -14.27 -6.86 -10.16
N THR A 144 -13.06 -7.05 -9.63
CA THR A 144 -12.31 -5.98 -8.94
C THR A 144 -11.89 -4.88 -9.91
N ASN A 145 -11.53 -5.25 -11.14
CA ASN A 145 -11.22 -4.29 -12.21
C ASN A 145 -12.44 -3.43 -12.58
N LYS A 146 -13.61 -4.05 -12.76
CA LYS A 146 -14.85 -3.31 -13.03
C LYS A 146 -15.19 -2.38 -11.88
N GLU A 147 -15.01 -2.81 -10.64
CA GLU A 147 -15.30 -1.97 -9.48
C GLU A 147 -14.34 -0.78 -9.36
N MET A 148 -13.05 -1.01 -9.60
CA MET A 148 -12.07 0.07 -9.70
C MET A 148 -12.46 1.08 -10.79
N ASP A 149 -12.83 0.61 -11.98
CA ASP A 149 -13.27 1.49 -13.07
C ASP A 149 -14.57 2.21 -12.71
N ASN A 150 -15.51 1.57 -12.00
CA ASN A 150 -16.73 2.21 -11.50
C ASN A 150 -16.39 3.35 -10.52
N VAL A 151 -15.54 3.08 -9.53
CA VAL A 151 -15.15 4.07 -8.50
C VAL A 151 -14.39 5.24 -9.13
N ILE A 152 -13.44 4.96 -10.03
CA ILE A 152 -12.60 5.99 -10.67
C ILE A 152 -13.42 6.82 -11.67
N ASN A 153 -14.27 6.20 -12.49
CA ASN A 153 -14.97 6.88 -13.59
C ASN A 153 -16.33 7.47 -13.20
N ASN A 154 -16.93 7.10 -12.05
CA ASN A 154 -18.21 7.68 -11.60
C ASN A 154 -18.13 9.16 -11.17
N LYS A 155 -16.95 9.80 -11.20
CA LYS A 155 -16.83 11.27 -11.06
C LYS A 155 -17.80 12.04 -11.97
N LYS A 156 -18.16 11.49 -13.14
CA LYS A 156 -18.93 12.20 -14.17
C LYS A 156 -20.45 12.25 -13.95
N LYS A 157 -21.02 11.58 -12.94
CA LYS A 157 -22.49 11.58 -12.73
C LYS A 157 -23.00 12.59 -11.69
N THR A 158 -22.14 13.17 -10.86
CA THR A 158 -22.56 14.05 -9.75
C THR A 158 -22.19 15.53 -9.93
N GLN A 159 -21.58 15.90 -11.06
CA GLN A 159 -21.33 17.30 -11.44
C GLN A 159 -21.98 17.63 -12.79
N ARG A 160 -23.30 17.79 -12.77
CA ARG A 160 -24.04 18.65 -13.71
C ARG A 160 -25.07 19.44 -12.91
N PRO A 161 -24.89 20.75 -12.71
CA PRO A 161 -26.01 21.67 -12.86
C PRO A 161 -26.41 21.78 -14.34
#